data_AF-A0A970Q490-F1
#
_entry.id   AF-A0A970Q490-F1
#
_cell.length_a   1.000
_cell.length_b   1.000
_cell.length_c   1.000
_cell.angle_alpha   90.00
_cell.angle_beta   90.00
_cell.angle_gamma   90.00
#
_symmetry.space_group_name_H-M   'P 1'
#
loop_
_entity.id
_entity.type
_entity.pdbx_description
1 polymer ?
#
loop_
_entity_poly.entity_id
_entity_poly.type
_entity_poly.pdbx_seq_one_letter_code
_entity_poly.pdbx_strand_id
1 'polypeptide(L)'
;MLESVNINSLIQEISSAKQVKSTDIPDIDLYMDQLTTFLDNKMSGYKRNNKDKVLTKAMINNYAKAGLLIPPQNKKYSKENMILLIMIYRLKQLIPINDIDRLFAPLFQGMKGDPGFLERIYDIFLEMEQERYAKLEKAVLQELDSLNSMEKLQQEEEQAGKCFLLVMLLLSRAETEKRLAEKIIDSYL
;
A
#
# COMPACT_ATOMS: atom_id res chain seq x y z
N MET A 1 11.09 -14.51 26.19
CA MET A 1 9.90 -14.67 25.29
C MET A 1 9.65 -13.47 24.36
N LEU A 2 10.03 -12.23 24.73
CA LEU A 2 10.28 -11.14 23.75
C LEU A 2 11.68 -11.26 23.10
N GLU A 3 12.66 -11.83 23.80
CA GLU A 3 13.93 -12.28 23.19
C GLU A 3 13.75 -13.42 22.17
N SER A 4 12.62 -14.14 22.21
CA SER A 4 12.31 -15.23 21.27
C SER A 4 11.43 -14.80 20.10
N VAL A 5 10.80 -13.63 20.16
CA VAL A 5 10.19 -12.98 19.00
C VAL A 5 11.20 -11.96 18.53
N ASN A 6 12.05 -12.34 17.60
CA ASN A 6 12.99 -11.40 17.00
C ASN A 6 12.20 -10.38 16.19
N ILE A 7 11.78 -9.27 16.82
CA ILE A 7 11.06 -8.17 16.17
C ILE A 7 11.82 -7.70 14.93
N ASN A 8 13.16 -7.75 14.95
CA ASN A 8 13.97 -7.44 13.76
C ASN A 8 13.70 -8.45 12.63
N SER A 9 13.57 -9.75 12.90
CA SER A 9 13.22 -10.72 11.85
C SER A 9 11.83 -10.48 11.26
N LEU A 10 10.85 -10.09 12.10
CA LEU A 10 9.51 -9.73 11.62
C LEU A 10 9.53 -8.45 10.77
N ILE A 11 10.31 -7.45 11.18
CA ILE A 11 10.46 -6.21 10.41
C ILE A 11 11.17 -6.48 9.07
N GLN A 12 12.19 -7.33 9.06
CA GLN A 12 12.90 -7.73 7.84
C GLN A 12 11.99 -8.52 6.88
N GLU A 13 11.14 -9.40 7.41
CA GLU A 13 10.13 -10.12 6.62
C GLU A 13 9.18 -9.14 5.92
N ILE A 14 8.64 -8.16 6.65
CA ILE A 14 7.72 -7.15 6.10
C ILE A 14 8.42 -6.21 5.11
N SER A 15 9.67 -5.82 5.40
CA SER A 15 10.45 -4.91 4.55
C SER A 15 10.87 -5.56 3.22
N SER A 16 10.92 -6.89 3.17
CA SER A 16 11.25 -7.65 1.96
C SER A 16 10.09 -7.77 0.95
N ALA A 17 8.91 -7.22 1.28
CA ALA A 17 7.73 -7.30 0.43
C ALA A 17 8.01 -6.71 -0.97
N LYS A 18 7.80 -7.52 -2.01
CA LYS A 18 8.07 -7.14 -3.40
C LYS A 18 7.05 -6.09 -3.87
N GLN A 19 7.51 -4.85 -4.01
CA GLN A 19 6.81 -3.82 -4.78
C GLN A 19 6.75 -4.21 -6.26
N VAL A 20 5.64 -3.89 -6.92
CA VAL A 20 5.50 -3.99 -8.38
C VAL A 20 6.03 -2.69 -9.00
N LYS A 21 7.24 -2.69 -9.56
CA LYS A 21 7.84 -1.49 -10.15
C LYS A 21 7.14 -1.12 -11.46
N SER A 22 7.23 0.14 -11.90
CA SER A 22 6.76 0.52 -13.25
C SER A 22 7.39 -0.34 -14.35
N THR A 23 8.69 -0.66 -14.21
CA THR A 23 9.45 -1.51 -15.13
C THR A 23 9.01 -2.97 -15.15
N ASP A 24 8.23 -3.41 -14.15
CA ASP A 24 7.62 -4.74 -14.12
C ASP A 24 6.30 -4.79 -14.93
N ILE A 25 5.75 -3.63 -15.29
CA ILE A 25 4.48 -3.48 -16.00
C ILE A 25 4.79 -3.39 -17.50
N PRO A 26 4.14 -4.21 -18.35
CA PRO A 26 4.43 -4.22 -19.78
C PRO A 26 4.02 -2.91 -20.46
N ASP A 27 4.82 -2.45 -21.43
CA ASP A 27 4.52 -1.29 -22.29
C ASP A 27 3.53 -1.62 -23.43
N ILE A 28 2.73 -2.68 -23.27
CA ILE A 28 1.68 -3.07 -24.21
C ILE A 28 0.31 -3.10 -23.52
N ASP A 29 -0.72 -2.66 -24.23
CA ASP A 29 -2.08 -2.72 -23.72
C ASP A 29 -2.57 -4.17 -23.61
N LEU A 30 -3.17 -4.50 -22.46
CA LEU A 30 -3.63 -5.85 -22.16
C LEU A 30 -5.15 -5.98 -22.29
N TYR A 31 -5.61 -7.09 -22.86
CA TYR A 31 -7.01 -7.49 -22.73
C TYR A 31 -7.33 -7.90 -21.29
N MET A 32 -8.61 -7.85 -20.91
CA MET A 32 -9.08 -8.14 -19.55
C MET A 32 -8.49 -9.42 -18.94
N ASP A 33 -8.47 -10.54 -19.68
CA ASP A 33 -7.92 -11.80 -19.18
C ASP A 33 -6.41 -11.70 -18.88
N GLN A 34 -5.65 -11.13 -19.81
CA GLN A 34 -4.21 -10.90 -19.65
C GLN A 34 -3.92 -9.98 -18.46
N LEU A 35 -4.71 -8.92 -18.32
CA LEU A 35 -4.63 -7.98 -17.20
C LEU A 35 -4.86 -8.68 -15.86
N THR A 36 -5.92 -9.49 -15.74
CA THR A 36 -6.19 -10.21 -14.49
C THR A 36 -5.11 -11.22 -14.15
N THR A 37 -4.57 -11.93 -15.16
CA THR A 37 -3.43 -12.84 -14.98
C THR A 37 -2.18 -12.09 -14.54
N PHE A 38 -1.88 -10.95 -15.16
CA PHE A 38 -0.76 -10.10 -14.78
C PHE A 38 -0.85 -9.66 -13.31
N LEU A 39 -2.01 -9.12 -12.91
CA LEU A 39 -2.24 -8.66 -11.54
C LEU A 39 -2.18 -9.81 -10.53
N ASP A 40 -2.79 -10.96 -10.82
CA ASP A 40 -2.73 -12.13 -9.94
C ASP A 40 -1.29 -12.64 -9.75
N ASN A 41 -0.46 -12.60 -10.80
CA ASN A 41 0.94 -13.01 -10.72
C ASN A 41 1.79 -12.03 -9.92
N LYS A 42 1.77 -10.74 -10.31
CA LYS A 42 2.63 -9.70 -9.72
C LYS A 42 2.23 -9.35 -8.29
N MET A 43 0.94 -9.48 -7.94
CA MET A 43 0.42 -9.08 -6.63
C MET A 43 0.07 -10.27 -5.73
N SER A 44 0.49 -11.47 -6.09
CA SER A 44 0.31 -12.70 -5.30
C SER A 44 0.83 -12.57 -3.86
N GLY A 45 1.95 -11.86 -3.66
CA GLY A 45 2.52 -11.58 -2.33
C GLY A 45 1.66 -10.66 -1.45
N TYR A 46 0.71 -9.93 -2.03
CA TYR A 46 -0.24 -9.09 -1.29
C TYR A 46 -1.56 -9.80 -0.98
N LYS A 47 -1.68 -11.11 -1.27
CA LYS A 47 -2.86 -11.90 -0.95
C LYS A 47 -2.83 -12.31 0.52
N ARG A 48 -3.95 -12.14 1.21
CA ARG A 48 -4.12 -12.70 2.56
C ARG A 48 -4.27 -14.23 2.53
N ASN A 49 -4.94 -14.76 1.50
CA ASN A 49 -4.99 -16.20 1.20
C ASN A 49 -4.62 -16.45 -0.27
N ASN A 50 -3.85 -17.51 -0.55
CA ASN A 50 -3.41 -17.87 -1.90
C ASN A 50 -4.56 -18.14 -2.90
N LYS A 51 -5.78 -18.42 -2.41
CA LYS A 51 -6.98 -18.64 -3.24
C LYS A 51 -7.75 -17.37 -3.59
N ASP A 52 -7.46 -16.24 -2.91
CA ASP A 52 -8.16 -14.99 -3.16
C ASP A 52 -7.70 -14.40 -4.51
N LYS A 53 -8.65 -13.90 -5.30
CA LYS A 53 -8.33 -13.15 -6.52
C LYS A 53 -7.93 -11.73 -6.14
N VAL A 54 -6.84 -11.22 -6.74
CA VAL A 54 -6.40 -9.84 -6.49
C VAL A 54 -7.50 -8.86 -6.91
N LEU A 55 -7.90 -8.94 -8.18
CA LEU A 55 -8.98 -8.16 -8.76
C LEU A 55 -9.79 -9.02 -9.73
N THR A 56 -11.11 -8.96 -9.65
CA THR A 56 -12.00 -9.66 -10.58
C THR A 56 -12.33 -8.77 -11.77
N LYS A 57 -12.72 -9.39 -12.90
CA LYS A 57 -13.22 -8.67 -14.08
C LYS A 57 -14.35 -7.68 -13.73
N ALA A 58 -15.24 -8.08 -12.82
CA ALA A 58 -16.32 -7.24 -12.34
C ALA A 58 -15.82 -6.01 -11.57
N MET A 59 -14.84 -6.17 -10.67
CA MET A 59 -14.21 -5.05 -9.97
C MET A 59 -13.56 -4.06 -10.94
N ILE A 60 -12.76 -4.56 -11.90
CA ILE A 60 -12.09 -3.70 -12.90
C ILE A 60 -13.11 -2.92 -13.74
N ASN A 61 -14.18 -3.59 -14.20
CA ASN A 61 -15.25 -2.91 -14.93
C ASN A 61 -15.97 -1.85 -14.07
N ASN A 62 -16.16 -2.11 -12.77
CA ASN A 62 -16.77 -1.14 -11.87
C ASN A 62 -15.88 0.09 -11.68
N TYR A 63 -14.57 -0.08 -11.55
CA TYR A 63 -13.63 1.03 -11.48
C TYR A 63 -13.60 1.86 -12.77
N ALA A 64 -13.62 1.21 -13.93
CA ALA A 64 -13.73 1.91 -15.21
C ALA A 64 -15.03 2.73 -15.32
N LYS A 65 -16.17 2.15 -14.90
CA LYS A 65 -17.46 2.86 -14.88
C LYS A 65 -17.50 4.01 -13.88
N ALA A 66 -16.77 3.90 -12.77
CA ALA A 66 -16.67 4.92 -11.75
C ALA A 66 -15.70 6.06 -12.10
N GLY A 67 -15.02 6.01 -13.26
CA GLY A 67 -14.06 7.04 -13.67
C GLY A 67 -12.68 6.92 -13.02
N LEU A 68 -12.43 5.87 -12.25
CA LEU A 68 -11.15 5.62 -11.57
C LEU A 68 -10.06 5.07 -12.50
N LEU A 69 -10.40 4.79 -13.76
CA LEU A 69 -9.50 4.29 -14.79
C LEU A 69 -9.66 5.12 -16.06
N ILE A 70 -8.60 5.16 -16.87
CA ILE A 70 -8.67 5.70 -18.22
C ILE A 70 -9.61 4.79 -19.04
N PRO A 71 -10.57 5.35 -19.81
CA PRO A 71 -11.48 4.55 -20.62
C PRO A 71 -10.71 3.56 -21.51
N PRO A 72 -11.02 2.25 -21.42
CA PRO A 72 -10.28 1.24 -22.17
C PRO A 72 -10.49 1.41 -23.67
N GLN A 73 -9.40 1.42 -24.44
CA GLN A 73 -9.46 1.51 -25.90
C GLN A 73 -9.50 0.11 -26.50
N ASN A 74 -10.46 -0.16 -27.39
CA ASN A 74 -10.61 -1.48 -28.04
C ASN A 74 -10.63 -2.67 -27.06
N LYS A 75 -11.22 -2.49 -25.87
CA LYS A 75 -11.27 -3.46 -24.76
C LYS A 75 -9.90 -3.80 -24.15
N LYS A 76 -8.90 -2.96 -24.37
CA LYS A 76 -7.57 -3.09 -23.77
C LYS A 76 -7.32 -2.01 -22.72
N TYR A 77 -6.45 -2.33 -21.78
CA TYR A 77 -6.06 -1.50 -20.66
C TYR A 77 -4.57 -1.17 -20.77
N SER A 78 -4.24 0.11 -20.70
CA SER A 78 -2.87 0.61 -20.82
C SER A 78 -2.04 0.39 -19.56
N LYS A 79 -0.73 0.71 -19.65
CA LYS A 79 0.21 0.72 -18.52
C LYS A 79 -0.27 1.59 -17.37
N GLU A 80 -0.84 2.76 -17.67
CA GLU A 80 -1.41 3.66 -16.68
C GLU A 80 -2.58 3.00 -15.96
N ASN A 81 -3.47 2.32 -16.69
CA ASN A 81 -4.57 1.57 -16.07
C ASN A 81 -4.05 0.45 -15.16
N MET A 82 -2.95 -0.22 -15.53
CA MET A 82 -2.32 -1.22 -14.67
C MET A 82 -1.76 -0.59 -13.37
N ILE A 83 -1.09 0.56 -13.46
CA ILE A 83 -0.61 1.33 -12.29
C ILE A 83 -1.78 1.72 -11.39
N LEU A 84 -2.83 2.33 -11.95
CA LEU A 84 -4.02 2.75 -11.19
C LEU A 84 -4.68 1.55 -10.49
N LEU A 85 -4.79 0.40 -11.14
CA LEU A 85 -5.35 -0.82 -10.53
C LEU A 85 -4.51 -1.35 -9.37
N ILE A 86 -3.18 -1.32 -9.49
CA ILE A 86 -2.27 -1.68 -8.40
C ILE A 86 -2.47 -0.72 -7.22
N MET A 87 -2.55 0.59 -7.48
CA MET A 87 -2.81 1.60 -6.45
C MET A 87 -4.19 1.43 -5.79
N ILE A 88 -5.26 1.20 -6.57
CA ILE A 88 -6.60 0.95 -6.03
C ILE A 88 -6.62 -0.28 -5.13
N TYR A 89 -5.99 -1.38 -5.56
CA TYR A 89 -5.87 -2.57 -4.70
C TYR A 89 -5.09 -2.24 -3.41
N ARG A 90 -4.04 -1.42 -3.54
CA ARG A 90 -3.26 -0.73 -2.49
C ARG A 90 -4.14 -0.11 -1.40
N LEU A 91 -5.05 0.75 -1.86
CA LEU A 91 -5.70 1.78 -1.06
C LEU A 91 -7.12 1.40 -0.60
N LYS A 92 -7.83 0.54 -1.33
CA LYS A 92 -9.26 0.25 -1.09
C LYS A 92 -9.58 -0.35 0.28
N GLN A 93 -8.59 -0.93 0.96
CA GLN A 93 -8.73 -1.44 2.33
C GLN A 93 -8.41 -0.39 3.39
N LEU A 94 -7.73 0.70 2.98
CA LEU A 94 -7.26 1.75 3.87
C LEU A 94 -8.23 2.92 3.92
N ILE A 95 -8.70 3.39 2.76
CA ILE A 95 -9.59 4.55 2.62
C ILE A 95 -10.82 4.23 1.75
N PRO A 96 -11.94 4.96 1.94
CA PRO A 96 -13.13 4.85 1.10
C PRO A 96 -12.85 5.07 -0.38
N ILE A 97 -13.66 4.45 -1.25
CA ILE A 97 -13.50 4.57 -2.71
C ILE A 97 -13.67 6.01 -3.23
N ASN A 98 -14.50 6.82 -2.57
CA ASN A 98 -14.69 8.22 -2.92
C ASN A 98 -13.45 9.07 -2.63
N ASP A 99 -12.67 8.72 -1.60
CA ASP A 99 -11.42 9.40 -1.28
C ASP A 99 -10.33 9.02 -2.29
N ILE A 100 -10.34 7.77 -2.78
CA ILE A 100 -9.47 7.33 -3.88
C ILE A 100 -9.79 8.11 -5.16
N ASP A 101 -11.07 8.36 -5.46
CA ASP A 101 -11.50 9.15 -6.61
C ASP A 101 -10.95 10.58 -6.56
N ARG A 102 -11.15 11.27 -5.43
CA ARG A 102 -10.58 12.61 -5.19
C ARG A 102 -9.05 12.61 -5.28
N LEU A 103 -8.41 11.59 -4.69
CA LEU A 103 -6.96 11.44 -4.74
C LEU A 103 -6.43 11.28 -6.17
N PHE A 104 -7.17 10.61 -7.05
CA PHE A 104 -6.76 10.35 -8.44
C PHE A 104 -7.08 11.49 -9.40
N ALA A 105 -8.06 12.35 -9.08
CA ALA A 105 -8.42 13.50 -9.90
C ALA A 105 -7.22 14.37 -10.37
N PRO A 106 -6.29 14.81 -9.49
CA PRO A 106 -5.11 15.57 -9.93
C PRO A 106 -4.16 14.75 -10.81
N LEU A 107 -4.09 13.42 -10.65
CA LEU A 107 -3.25 12.56 -11.50
C LEU A 107 -3.78 12.54 -12.94
N PHE A 108 -5.11 12.46 -13.13
CA PHE A 108 -5.72 12.55 -14.45
C PHE A 108 -5.48 13.90 -15.13
N GLN A 109 -5.42 14.99 -14.36
CA GLN A 109 -5.07 16.30 -14.91
C GLN A 109 -3.60 16.36 -15.34
N GLY A 110 -2.68 15.85 -14.52
CA GLY A 110 -1.24 15.81 -14.85
C GLY A 110 -0.94 15.00 -16.11
N MET A 111 -1.62 13.86 -16.29
CA MET A 111 -1.46 13.01 -17.48
C MET A 111 -1.87 13.69 -18.79
N LYS A 112 -2.74 14.71 -18.77
CA LYS A 112 -3.10 15.47 -19.99
C LYS A 112 -1.95 16.32 -20.52
N GLY A 113 -1.08 16.79 -19.63
CA GLY A 113 0.09 17.62 -20.00
C GLY A 113 1.34 16.79 -20.27
N ASP A 114 1.46 15.61 -19.64
CA ASP A 114 2.63 14.76 -19.71
C ASP A 114 2.24 13.27 -19.58
N PRO A 115 2.33 12.48 -20.68
CA PRO A 115 1.99 11.07 -20.67
C PRO A 115 2.78 10.23 -19.65
N GLY A 116 4.02 10.62 -19.32
CA GLY A 116 4.86 9.93 -18.35
C GLY A 116 4.63 10.36 -16.90
N PHE A 117 3.70 11.29 -16.65
CA PHE A 117 3.46 11.87 -15.33
C PHE A 117 3.14 10.81 -14.27
N LEU A 118 2.17 9.92 -14.54
CA LEU A 118 1.73 8.92 -13.58
C LEU A 118 2.83 7.91 -13.25
N GLU A 119 3.56 7.44 -14.26
CA GLU A 119 4.67 6.50 -14.08
C GLU A 119 5.75 7.08 -13.16
N ARG A 120 6.16 8.34 -13.39
CA ARG A 120 7.15 9.01 -12.53
C ARG A 120 6.66 9.21 -11.10
N ILE A 121 5.42 9.65 -10.90
CA ILE A 121 4.85 9.83 -9.56
C ILE A 121 4.77 8.49 -8.83
N TYR A 122 4.38 7.44 -9.54
CA TYR A 122 4.33 6.08 -8.99
C TYR A 122 5.72 5.59 -8.57
N ASP A 123 6.74 5.77 -9.41
CA ASP A 123 8.12 5.36 -9.08
C ASP A 123 8.70 6.14 -7.91
N ILE A 124 8.48 7.46 -7.85
CA ILE A 124 8.86 8.29 -6.70
C ILE A 124 8.19 7.77 -5.42
N PHE A 125 6.90 7.43 -5.49
CA PHE A 125 6.20 6.84 -4.35
C PHE A 125 6.82 5.52 -3.90
N LEU A 126 7.19 4.63 -4.84
CA LEU A 126 7.85 3.36 -4.50
C LEU A 126 9.22 3.57 -3.84
N GLU A 127 10.00 4.52 -4.31
CA GLU A 127 11.30 4.90 -3.73
C GLU A 127 11.13 5.44 -2.30
N MET A 128 10.21 6.37 -2.09
CA MET A 128 9.90 6.92 -0.76
C MET A 128 9.38 5.85 0.20
N GLU A 129 8.59 4.91 -0.31
CA GLU A 129 8.10 3.78 0.48
C GLU A 129 9.25 2.85 0.91
N GLN A 130 10.19 2.53 0.02
CA GLN A 130 11.37 1.73 0.38
C GLN A 130 12.22 2.41 1.47
N GLU A 131 12.43 3.72 1.34
CA GLU A 131 13.15 4.48 2.36
C GLU A 131 12.41 4.45 3.71
N ARG A 132 11.08 4.47 3.70
CA ARG A 132 10.26 4.34 4.91
C ARG A 132 10.43 2.96 5.56
N TYR A 133 10.45 1.87 4.78
CA TYR A 133 10.72 0.53 5.31
C TYR A 133 12.12 0.43 5.92
N ALA A 134 13.15 0.97 5.26
CA ALA A 134 14.52 0.98 5.78
C ALA A 134 14.65 1.71 7.13
N LYS A 135 13.78 2.69 7.41
CA LYS A 135 13.73 3.44 8.68
C LYS A 135 12.81 2.80 9.73
N LEU A 136 11.98 1.83 9.36
CA LEU A 136 10.98 1.22 10.24
C LEU A 136 11.64 0.52 11.43
N GLU A 137 12.70 -0.27 11.18
CA GLU A 137 13.42 -1.02 12.21
C GLU A 137 13.87 -0.10 13.35
N LYS A 138 14.54 1.00 13.00
CA LYS A 138 15.02 1.97 13.97
C LYS A 138 13.88 2.60 14.77
N ALA A 139 12.76 2.93 14.12
CA ALA A 139 11.62 3.54 14.80
C ALA A 139 10.96 2.59 15.81
N VAL A 140 10.76 1.33 15.42
CA VAL A 140 10.14 0.32 16.29
C VAL A 140 11.05 -0.06 17.47
N LEU A 141 12.35 -0.17 17.23
CA LEU A 141 13.32 -0.43 18.31
C LEU A 141 13.35 0.70 19.34
N GLN A 142 13.24 1.96 18.91
CA GLN A 142 13.13 3.10 19.82
C GLN A 142 11.86 3.07 20.68
N GLU A 143 10.72 2.65 20.12
CA GLU A 143 9.48 2.46 20.88
C GLU A 143 9.63 1.31 21.89
N LEU A 144 10.27 0.21 21.51
CA LEU A 144 10.53 -0.93 22.39
C LEU A 144 11.47 -0.57 23.55
N ASP A 145 12.55 0.16 23.29
CA ASP A 145 13.48 0.65 24.32
C ASP A 145 12.77 1.58 25.32
N SER A 146 11.87 2.43 24.81
CA SER A 146 11.05 3.31 25.64
C SER A 146 10.12 2.51 26.56
N LEU A 147 9.46 1.47 26.05
CA LEU A 147 8.63 0.56 26.86
C LEU A 147 9.45 -0.21 27.91
N ASN A 148 10.66 -0.65 27.54
CA ASN A 148 11.55 -1.37 28.45
C ASN A 148 12.08 -0.49 29.60
N SER A 149 12.18 0.81 29.36
CA SER A 149 12.67 1.79 30.35
C SER A 149 11.58 2.23 31.35
N MET A 150 10.32 1.82 31.15
CA MET A 150 9.22 2.21 32.05
C MET A 150 9.28 1.42 33.36
N GLU A 151 9.45 2.12 34.49
CA GLU A 151 9.51 1.51 35.84
C GLU A 151 8.32 0.60 36.15
N LYS A 152 7.13 0.96 35.65
CA LYS A 152 5.88 0.19 35.83
C LYS A 152 5.80 -1.08 34.99
N LEU A 153 6.81 -1.36 34.16
CA LEU A 153 6.87 -2.49 33.23
C LEU A 153 8.19 -3.28 33.41
N GLN A 154 8.83 -3.20 34.57
CA GLN A 154 10.13 -3.83 34.82
C GLN A 154 10.06 -5.31 35.20
N GLN A 155 8.88 -5.83 35.58
CA GLN A 155 8.77 -7.23 35.98
C GLN A 155 8.79 -8.15 34.76
N GLU A 156 9.49 -9.28 34.84
CA GLU A 156 9.56 -10.26 33.75
C GLU A 156 8.19 -10.85 33.38
N GLU A 157 7.22 -10.83 34.29
CA GLU A 157 5.86 -11.29 34.05
C GLU A 157 5.06 -10.34 33.15
N GLU A 158 5.51 -9.09 32.97
CA GLU A 158 4.81 -8.04 32.21
C GLU A 158 5.13 -8.07 30.70
N GLN A 159 5.87 -9.07 30.22
CA GLN A 159 6.28 -9.20 28.82
C GLN A 159 5.08 -9.29 27.85
N ALA A 160 3.98 -9.93 28.27
CA ALA A 160 2.74 -9.93 27.49
C ALA A 160 2.13 -8.53 27.38
N GLY A 161 2.21 -7.73 28.45
CA GLY A 161 1.79 -6.33 28.47
C GLY A 161 2.62 -5.45 27.54
N LYS A 162 3.95 -5.65 27.50
CA LYS A 162 4.84 -4.94 26.55
C LYS A 162 4.50 -5.24 25.09
N CYS A 163 4.27 -6.52 24.76
CA CYS A 163 3.83 -6.90 23.42
C CYS A 163 2.50 -6.23 23.04
N PHE A 164 1.52 -6.26 23.96
CA PHE A 164 0.24 -5.62 23.76
C PHE A 164 0.40 -4.11 23.52
N LEU A 165 1.19 -3.42 24.34
CA LEU A 165 1.44 -1.99 24.20
C LEU A 165 2.12 -1.65 22.87
N LEU A 166 3.13 -2.42 22.45
CA LEU A 166 3.80 -2.21 21.16
C LEU A 166 2.80 -2.33 20.00
N VAL A 167 1.95 -3.36 20.00
CA VAL A 167 0.90 -3.52 18.98
C VAL A 167 -0.07 -2.34 18.99
N MET A 168 -0.51 -1.91 20.17
CA MET A 168 -1.42 -0.75 20.31
C MET A 168 -0.79 0.54 19.79
N LEU A 169 0.50 0.79 20.05
CA LEU A 169 1.22 1.96 19.55
C LEU A 169 1.33 1.96 18.02
N LEU A 170 1.68 0.81 17.43
CA LEU A 170 1.75 0.65 15.97
C LEU A 170 0.39 0.90 15.30
N LEU A 171 -0.69 0.34 15.87
CA LEU A 171 -2.05 0.56 15.37
C LEU A 171 -2.49 2.02 15.53
N SER A 172 -2.19 2.65 16.66
CA SER A 172 -2.51 4.05 16.93
C SER A 172 -1.79 5.00 15.95
N ARG A 173 -0.53 4.69 15.61
CA ARG A 173 0.22 5.43 14.59
C ARG A 173 -0.42 5.30 13.21
N ALA A 174 -0.76 4.07 12.80
CA ALA A 174 -1.42 3.83 11.52
C ALA A 174 -2.77 4.56 11.42
N GLU A 175 -3.56 4.56 12.49
CA GLU A 175 -4.83 5.30 12.56
C GLU A 175 -4.62 6.81 12.44
N THR A 176 -3.62 7.36 13.13
CA THR A 176 -3.31 8.79 13.10
C THR A 176 -2.86 9.24 11.71
N GLU A 177 -1.96 8.49 11.07
CA GLU A 177 -1.49 8.76 9.71
C GLU A 177 -2.64 8.65 8.69
N LYS A 178 -3.51 7.64 8.84
CA LYS A 178 -4.71 7.48 8.01
C LYS A 178 -5.64 8.69 8.14
N ARG A 179 -5.97 9.10 9.36
CA ARG A 179 -6.85 10.26 9.60
C ARG A 179 -6.28 11.55 9.03
N LEU A 180 -4.96 11.73 9.12
CA LEU A 180 -4.30 12.88 8.50
C LEU A 180 -4.43 12.83 6.97
N ALA A 181 -4.24 11.66 6.35
CA ALA A 181 -4.42 11.50 4.90
C ALA A 181 -5.85 11.82 4.47
N GLU A 182 -6.87 11.30 5.18
CA GLU A 182 -8.29 11.61 4.94
C GLU A 182 -8.54 13.13 5.04
N LYS A 183 -7.97 13.80 6.06
CA LYS A 183 -8.08 15.26 6.21
C LYS A 183 -7.41 16.05 5.09
N ILE A 184 -6.27 15.59 4.59
CA ILE A 184 -5.58 16.21 3.44
C ILE A 184 -6.47 16.09 2.20
N ILE A 185 -7.03 14.91 1.95
CA ILE A 185 -7.96 14.68 0.83
C ILE A 185 -9.15 15.64 0.95
N ASP A 186 -9.85 15.65 2.07
CA ASP A 186 -11.02 16.53 2.29
C ASP A 186 -10.72 18.03 2.14
N SER A 187 -9.50 18.45 2.44
CA SER A 187 -9.13 19.88 2.47
C SER A 187 -8.54 20.39 1.17
N TYR A 188 -7.91 19.51 0.37
CA TYR A 188 -7.07 19.93 -0.75
C TYR A 188 -7.40 19.24 -2.09
N LEU A 189 -8.24 18.19 -2.11
CA LEU A 189 -8.54 17.37 -3.30
C LEU A 189 -10.04 17.22 -3.54
#